data_AF-A0A6V8MED0-F1
#
_entry.id   AF-A0A6V8MED0-F1
#
_cell.length_a   1.000
_cell.length_b   1.000
_cell.length_c   1.000
_cell.angle_alpha   90.00
_cell.angle_beta   90.00
_cell.angle_gamma   90.00
#
_symmetry.space_group_name_H-M   'P 1'
#
loop_
_entity.id
_entity.type
_entity.pdbx_description
1 polymer ?
#
loop_
_entity_poly.entity_id
_entity_poly.type
_entity_poly.pdbx_seq_one_letter_code
_entity_poly.pdbx_strand_id
1 'polypeptide(L)'
;MSQIIVETVETNMAGLAPVEVVVRLRLHADKVDHHRAFQGQFGPYVSNSGKLREICDAVVAALDAAEREGNKKIDNHPMVLAGKQALAMNAHHVNMMVTYHNDPSYADDCGLELKAKPQVKVAPSLIDLLPVVSAKNAGEETIDVIIKRDRASAVVELWISDEPKVEAGASAGLYQRSRIQLKKLQSAKRIYIFARYHEDGHAGKWTAPIPIVVT
;
A
#
# COMPACT_ATOMS: atom_id res chain seq x y z
N MET A 1 10.83 16.20 -18.70
CA MET A 1 9.93 16.53 -17.57
C MET A 1 10.60 16.05 -16.30
N SER A 2 11.12 16.96 -15.50
CA SER A 2 11.77 16.67 -14.21
C SER A 2 10.72 16.15 -13.23
N GLN A 3 10.89 14.92 -12.74
CA GLN A 3 10.06 14.39 -11.67
C GLN A 3 10.32 15.18 -10.39
N ILE A 4 9.29 15.83 -9.86
CA ILE A 4 9.34 16.45 -8.53
C ILE A 4 9.30 15.30 -7.52
N ILE A 5 10.43 15.05 -6.87
CA ILE A 5 10.49 14.14 -5.72
C ILE A 5 9.85 14.90 -4.56
N VAL A 6 8.67 14.46 -4.14
CA VAL A 6 8.03 15.00 -2.93
C VAL A 6 8.67 14.30 -1.74
N GLU A 7 9.44 15.04 -0.95
CA GLU A 7 10.00 14.59 0.32
C GLU A 7 8.92 14.67 1.40
N THR A 8 8.94 13.72 2.34
CA THR A 8 8.01 13.64 3.46
C THR A 8 8.80 13.39 4.74
N VAL A 9 8.34 13.91 5.87
CA VAL A 9 9.00 13.69 7.16
C VAL A 9 8.94 12.19 7.50
N GLU A 10 10.06 11.60 7.92
CA GLU A 10 10.10 10.22 8.40
C GLU A 10 9.16 10.04 9.60
N THR A 11 8.20 9.13 9.48
CA THR A 11 7.25 8.84 10.58
C THR A 11 7.53 7.52 11.30
N ASN A 12 8.35 6.64 10.73
CA ASN A 12 8.67 5.36 11.34
C ASN A 12 9.96 5.44 12.16
N MET A 13 9.79 5.51 13.48
CA MET A 13 10.90 5.61 14.45
C MET A 13 11.34 4.25 15.02
N ALA A 14 10.81 3.13 14.51
CA ALA A 14 11.05 1.80 15.08
C ALA A 14 12.54 1.41 15.05
N GLY A 15 13.23 1.77 13.97
CA GLY A 15 14.64 1.44 13.73
C GLY A 15 15.66 2.27 14.53
N LEU A 16 15.22 3.31 15.25
CA LEU A 16 16.15 4.16 15.99
C LEU A 16 16.73 3.45 17.21
N ALA A 17 18.04 3.56 17.38
CA ALA A 17 18.70 3.18 18.62
C ALA A 17 18.28 4.14 19.76
N PRO A 18 18.25 3.71 21.02
CA PRO A 18 17.86 4.56 22.15
C PRO A 18 18.64 5.88 22.25
N VAL A 19 19.94 5.87 21.95
CA VAL A 19 20.77 7.08 21.95
C VAL A 19 20.35 8.04 20.82
N GLU A 20 19.98 7.51 19.66
CA GLU A 20 19.46 8.32 18.55
C GLU A 20 18.09 8.94 18.90
N VAL A 21 17.26 8.20 19.66
CA VAL A 21 15.98 8.73 20.17
C VAL A 21 16.22 9.96 21.05
N VAL A 22 17.21 9.93 21.95
CA VAL A 22 17.58 11.09 22.79
C VAL A 22 17.98 12.29 21.93
N VAL A 23 18.90 12.08 20.97
CA VAL A 23 19.38 13.15 20.09
C VAL A 23 18.22 13.76 19.29
N ARG A 24 17.37 12.93 18.68
CA ARG A 24 16.23 13.40 17.89
C ARG A 24 15.17 14.08 18.72
N LEU A 25 14.84 13.58 19.91
CA LEU A 25 13.91 14.25 20.83
C LEU A 25 14.37 15.67 21.16
N ARG A 26 15.67 15.84 21.43
CA ARG A 26 16.23 17.14 21.80
C ARG A 26 16.26 18.11 20.62
N LEU A 27 16.77 17.66 19.47
CA LEU A 27 16.76 18.44 18.24
C LEU A 27 15.34 18.86 17.83
N HIS A 28 14.40 17.93 17.89
CA HIS A 28 13.00 18.21 17.56
C HIS A 28 12.38 19.19 18.57
N ALA A 29 12.60 18.99 19.87
CA ALA A 29 12.07 19.89 20.91
C ALA A 29 12.54 21.33 20.73
N ASP A 30 13.78 21.55 20.30
CA ASP A 30 14.34 22.88 20.07
C ASP A 30 13.74 23.59 18.85
N LYS A 31 13.15 22.83 17.92
CA LYS A 31 12.48 23.37 16.72
C LYS A 31 10.98 23.56 16.91
N VAL A 32 10.32 22.69 17.69
CA VAL A 32 8.86 22.67 17.83
C VAL A 32 8.27 24.02 18.24
N ASP A 33 8.88 24.73 19.20
CA ASP A 33 8.33 26.00 19.70
C ASP A 33 8.24 27.12 18.66
N HIS A 34 9.07 27.05 17.62
CA HIS A 34 9.20 28.11 16.61
C HIS A 34 8.73 27.63 15.24
N HIS A 35 8.44 26.35 15.11
CA HIS A 35 8.10 25.74 13.86
C HIS A 35 6.61 25.94 13.55
N ARG A 36 6.33 26.43 12.33
CA ARG A 36 5.00 26.85 11.88
C ARG A 36 3.93 25.75 11.95
N ALA A 37 4.28 24.47 11.82
CA ALA A 37 3.33 23.37 11.97
C ALA A 37 2.76 23.24 13.40
N PHE A 38 3.46 23.77 14.40
CA PHE A 38 3.07 23.68 15.81
C PHE A 38 2.59 25.03 16.36
N GLN A 39 2.43 26.03 15.52
CA GLN A 39 1.83 27.31 15.90
C GLN A 39 0.31 27.16 15.93
N GLY A 40 -0.28 27.21 17.14
CA GLY A 40 -1.72 27.10 17.36
C GLY A 40 -2.13 25.88 18.18
N GLN A 41 -3.42 25.55 18.14
CA GLN A 41 -3.97 24.41 18.89
C GLN A 41 -3.80 23.12 18.07
N PHE A 42 -2.97 22.21 18.55
CA PHE A 42 -2.83 20.86 18.02
C PHE A 42 -3.48 19.82 18.96
N GLY A 43 -3.75 18.63 18.42
CA GLY A 43 -4.38 17.56 19.17
C GLY A 43 -3.53 17.06 20.35
N PRO A 44 -4.14 16.43 21.36
CA PRO A 44 -3.44 15.96 22.58
C PRO A 44 -2.40 14.86 22.31
N TYR A 45 -2.40 14.30 21.10
CA TYR A 45 -1.44 13.30 20.65
C TYR A 45 -0.10 13.90 20.16
N VAL A 46 -0.03 15.22 19.96
CA VAL A 46 1.19 15.93 19.54
C VAL A 46 1.89 16.48 20.79
N SER A 47 3.18 16.17 20.92
CA SER A 47 3.99 16.60 22.05
C SER A 47 4.59 17.97 21.78
N ASN A 48 4.40 18.93 22.70
CA ASN A 48 5.09 20.20 22.66
C ASN A 48 6.57 20.05 23.09
N SER A 49 7.36 21.11 22.96
CA SER A 49 8.79 21.10 23.30
C SER A 49 9.06 20.65 24.75
N GLY A 50 8.31 21.17 25.71
CA GLY A 50 8.43 20.82 27.12
C GLY A 50 8.21 19.32 27.34
N LYS A 51 7.17 18.76 26.72
CA LYS A 51 6.88 17.34 26.83
C LYS A 51 7.94 16.46 26.18
N LEU A 52 8.46 16.88 25.03
CA LEU A 52 9.55 16.17 24.36
C LEU A 52 10.83 16.17 25.20
N ARG A 53 11.15 17.29 25.87
CA ARG A 53 12.29 17.38 26.81
C ARG A 53 12.10 16.47 28.02
N GLU A 54 10.91 16.45 28.62
CA GLU A 54 10.59 15.52 29.72
C GLU A 54 10.79 14.05 29.30
N ILE A 55 10.29 13.67 28.11
CA ILE A 55 10.46 12.31 27.58
C ILE A 55 11.94 12.02 27.33
N CYS A 56 12.69 12.99 26.78
CA CYS A 56 14.13 12.88 26.55
C CYS A 56 14.88 12.59 27.86
N ASP A 57 14.62 13.36 28.92
CA ASP A 57 15.25 13.17 30.23
C ASP A 57 14.91 11.79 30.83
N ALA A 58 13.66 11.33 30.64
CA ALA A 58 13.25 9.99 31.07
C ALA A 58 13.96 8.87 30.28
N VAL A 59 14.23 9.07 28.99
CA VAL A 59 15.01 8.12 28.17
C VAL A 59 16.47 8.09 28.62
N VAL A 60 17.07 9.25 28.90
CA VAL A 60 18.45 9.37 29.41
C VAL A 60 18.58 8.63 30.75
N ALA A 61 17.66 8.88 31.69
CA ALA A 61 17.66 8.20 32.98
C ALA A 61 17.53 6.67 32.83
N ALA A 62 16.73 6.19 31.88
CA ALA A 62 16.60 4.76 31.59
C ALA A 62 17.88 4.15 31.00
N LEU A 63 18.60 4.90 30.15
CA LEU A 63 19.88 4.48 29.59
C LEU A 63 20.96 4.38 30.68
N ASP A 64 21.08 5.40 31.53
CA ASP A 64 22.02 5.40 32.64
C ASP A 64 21.77 4.23 33.61
N ALA A 65 20.50 3.92 33.89
CA ALA A 65 20.13 2.78 34.71
C ALA A 65 20.50 1.44 34.05
N ALA A 66 20.19 1.27 32.76
CA ALA A 66 20.50 0.07 32.02
C ALA A 66 22.01 -0.18 31.90
N GLU A 67 22.82 0.87 31.76
CA GLU A 67 24.28 0.78 31.74
C GLU A 67 24.82 0.25 33.08
N ARG A 68 24.33 0.78 34.21
CA ARG A 68 24.72 0.31 35.56
C ARG A 68 24.33 -1.14 35.82
N GLU A 69 23.17 -1.56 35.30
CA GLU A 69 22.62 -2.91 35.48
C GLU A 69 23.12 -3.93 34.43
N GLY A 70 23.88 -3.48 33.43
CA GLY A 70 24.32 -4.33 32.31
C GLY A 70 23.17 -4.85 31.44
N ASN A 71 22.04 -4.15 31.41
CA ASN A 71 20.83 -4.59 30.72
C ASN A 71 20.92 -4.32 29.21
N LYS A 72 21.04 -5.41 28.43
CA LYS A 72 21.17 -5.35 26.96
C LYS A 72 19.86 -5.15 26.19
N LYS A 73 18.71 -5.04 26.87
CA LYS A 73 17.37 -4.96 26.23
C LYS A 73 16.70 -3.59 26.39
N ILE A 74 17.47 -2.52 26.48
CA ILE A 74 16.96 -1.16 26.65
C ILE A 74 16.09 -0.69 25.46
N ASP A 75 16.25 -1.27 24.26
CA ASP A 75 15.48 -0.91 23.06
C ASP A 75 13.96 -1.07 23.22
N ASN A 76 13.53 -2.02 24.06
CA ASN A 76 12.12 -2.29 24.35
C ASN A 76 11.64 -1.65 25.66
N HIS A 77 12.45 -0.77 26.25
CA HIS A 77 12.10 -0.09 27.48
C HIS A 77 10.93 0.89 27.24
N PRO A 78 9.93 0.96 28.13
CA PRO A 78 8.74 1.79 27.93
C PRO A 78 9.05 3.26 27.59
N MET A 79 10.09 3.84 28.21
CA MET A 79 10.48 5.23 27.94
C MET A 79 11.09 5.42 26.54
N VAL A 80 11.88 4.45 26.06
CA VAL A 80 12.41 4.47 24.68
C VAL A 80 11.26 4.37 23.68
N LEU A 81 10.31 3.48 23.93
CA LEU A 81 9.11 3.32 23.10
C LEU A 81 8.24 4.59 23.09
N ALA A 82 8.06 5.22 24.25
CA ALA A 82 7.36 6.50 24.36
C ALA A 82 8.07 7.62 23.57
N GLY A 83 9.40 7.68 23.63
CA GLY A 83 10.20 8.62 22.83
C GLY A 83 10.02 8.43 21.33
N LYS A 84 10.11 7.18 20.85
CA LYS A 84 9.85 6.83 19.45
C LYS A 84 8.44 7.22 19.02
N GLN A 85 7.44 6.94 19.86
CA GLN A 85 6.05 7.26 19.57
C GLN A 85 5.81 8.77 19.52
N ALA A 86 6.37 9.55 20.45
CA ALA A 86 6.22 11.00 20.46
C ALA A 86 6.81 11.64 19.19
N LEU A 87 8.03 11.22 18.80
CA LEU A 87 8.64 11.64 17.54
C LEU A 87 7.78 11.27 16.32
N ALA A 88 7.24 10.05 16.29
CA ALA A 88 6.38 9.60 15.20
C ALA A 88 5.08 10.42 15.10
N MET A 89 4.42 10.69 16.22
CA MET A 89 3.17 11.47 16.23
C MET A 89 3.40 12.91 15.79
N ASN A 90 4.51 13.53 16.21
CA ASN A 90 4.87 14.86 15.73
C ASN A 90 5.23 14.85 14.23
N ALA A 91 5.95 13.84 13.76
CA ALA A 91 6.23 13.67 12.32
C ALA A 91 4.93 13.53 11.50
N HIS A 92 3.96 12.75 11.99
CA HIS A 92 2.65 12.60 11.37
C HIS A 92 1.90 13.93 11.32
N HIS A 93 1.94 14.72 12.41
CA HIS A 93 1.33 16.04 12.45
C HIS A 93 1.94 16.98 11.41
N VAL A 94 3.27 17.01 11.28
CA VAL A 94 3.93 17.81 10.24
C VAL A 94 3.49 17.40 8.84
N ASN A 95 3.49 16.10 8.53
CA ASN A 95 3.03 15.58 7.24
C ASN A 95 1.55 15.91 6.96
N MET A 96 0.71 15.90 8.00
CA MET A 96 -0.68 16.33 7.90
C MET A 96 -0.77 17.82 7.54
N MET A 97 0.02 18.69 8.17
CA MET A 97 0.06 20.12 7.86
C MET A 97 0.54 20.40 6.43
N VAL A 98 1.59 19.70 5.96
CA VAL A 98 2.05 19.75 4.57
C VAL A 98 0.91 19.42 3.60
N THR A 99 0.18 18.34 3.87
CA THR A 99 -0.90 17.86 3.00
C THR A 99 -2.10 18.79 3.03
N TYR A 100 -2.51 19.25 4.22
CA TYR A 100 -3.68 20.09 4.42
C TYR A 100 -3.51 21.47 3.77
N HIS A 101 -2.34 22.08 3.91
CA HIS A 101 -2.03 23.38 3.30
C HIS A 101 -1.48 23.28 1.87
N ASN A 102 -1.19 22.06 1.39
CA ASN A 102 -0.50 21.80 0.13
C ASN A 102 0.80 22.63 -0.01
N ASP A 103 1.55 22.75 1.08
CA ASP A 103 2.78 23.53 1.17
C ASP A 103 3.93 22.68 1.75
N PRO A 104 4.90 22.25 0.93
CA PRO A 104 6.03 21.44 1.36
C PRO A 104 6.91 22.09 2.43
N SER A 105 6.95 23.42 2.51
CA SER A 105 7.81 24.12 3.48
C SER A 105 7.38 23.90 4.94
N TYR A 106 6.29 23.15 5.19
CA TYR A 106 5.92 22.72 6.54
C TYR A 106 6.82 21.59 7.03
N ALA A 107 7.53 20.91 6.14
CA ALA A 107 8.50 19.88 6.49
C ALA A 107 9.91 20.46 6.81
N ASP A 108 10.16 21.72 6.43
CA ASP A 108 11.46 22.35 6.55
C ASP A 108 11.81 22.69 8.00
N ASP A 109 13.06 22.42 8.40
CA ASP A 109 13.62 22.76 9.72
C ASP A 109 12.78 22.25 10.91
N CYS A 110 12.00 21.18 10.73
CA CYS A 110 11.22 20.58 11.82
C CYS A 110 12.07 19.73 12.78
N GLY A 111 13.38 19.57 12.55
CA GLY A 111 14.26 18.75 13.39
C GLY A 111 14.06 17.23 13.23
N LEU A 112 13.36 16.81 12.18
CA LEU A 112 13.14 15.40 11.82
C LEU A 112 13.67 15.15 10.40
N GLU A 113 14.10 13.92 10.12
CA GLU A 113 14.65 13.56 8.82
C GLU A 113 13.57 13.54 7.73
N LEU A 114 13.93 14.04 6.55
CA LEU A 114 13.11 13.91 5.35
C LEU A 114 13.46 12.60 4.65
N LYS A 115 12.43 11.86 4.22
CA LYS A 115 12.56 10.71 3.34
C LYS A 115 11.82 10.99 2.04
N ALA A 116 12.45 10.61 0.93
CA ALA A 116 11.74 10.56 -0.35
C ALA A 116 10.51 9.68 -0.18
N LYS A 117 9.33 10.20 -0.54
CA LYS A 117 8.10 9.43 -0.50
C LYS A 117 8.33 8.17 -1.35
N PRO A 118 8.19 6.94 -0.81
CA PRO A 118 8.25 5.76 -1.64
C PRO A 118 7.18 5.94 -2.71
N GLN A 119 7.58 5.97 -3.98
CA GLN A 119 6.63 6.06 -5.08
C GLN A 119 5.67 4.89 -4.92
N VAL A 120 4.44 5.18 -4.49
CA VAL A 120 3.36 4.20 -4.55
C VAL A 120 3.23 3.92 -6.03
N LYS A 121 3.71 2.76 -6.48
CA LYS A 121 3.41 2.27 -7.82
C LYS A 121 1.89 2.19 -7.87
N VAL A 122 1.25 3.19 -8.49
CA VAL A 122 -0.17 3.12 -8.83
C VAL A 122 -0.28 1.85 -9.66
N ALA A 123 -0.92 0.83 -9.11
CA ALA A 123 -1.08 -0.42 -9.84
C ALA A 123 -1.83 -0.08 -11.13
N PRO A 124 -1.33 -0.49 -12.31
CA PRO A 124 -2.00 -0.19 -13.57
C PRO A 124 -3.46 -0.62 -13.48
N SER A 125 -4.36 0.20 -14.02
CA SER A 125 -5.79 -0.10 -14.03
C SER A 125 -6.03 -1.43 -14.74
N LEU A 126 -6.97 -2.22 -14.23
CA LEU A 126 -7.26 -3.53 -14.79
C LEU A 126 -7.79 -3.45 -16.23
N ILE A 127 -8.39 -2.32 -16.63
CA ILE A 127 -8.91 -2.14 -18.00
C ILE A 127 -7.80 -2.09 -19.06
N ASP A 128 -6.57 -1.74 -18.66
CA ASP A 128 -5.39 -1.71 -19.54
C ASP A 128 -4.66 -3.04 -19.61
N LEU A 129 -5.00 -3.98 -18.71
CA LEU A 129 -4.41 -5.32 -18.63
C LEU A 129 -5.28 -6.35 -19.35
N LEU A 130 -4.64 -7.47 -19.73
CA LEU A 130 -5.31 -8.62 -20.32
C LEU A 130 -5.25 -9.80 -19.36
N PRO A 131 -6.39 -10.43 -19.03
CA PRO A 131 -6.38 -11.61 -18.17
C PRO A 131 -5.65 -12.76 -18.87
N VAL A 132 -4.78 -13.45 -18.13
CA VAL A 132 -4.15 -14.68 -18.64
C VAL A 132 -5.11 -15.83 -18.39
N VAL A 133 -5.62 -16.40 -19.49
CA VAL A 133 -6.65 -17.44 -19.46
C VAL A 133 -6.14 -18.72 -20.13
N SER A 134 -6.48 -19.86 -19.54
CA SER A 134 -6.30 -21.18 -20.12
C SER A 134 -7.58 -22.00 -19.96
N ALA A 135 -7.80 -22.95 -20.86
CA ALA A 135 -8.96 -23.83 -20.82
C ALA A 135 -8.52 -25.29 -20.95
N LYS A 136 -9.20 -26.20 -20.26
CA LYS A 136 -8.95 -27.65 -20.35
C LYS A 136 -10.25 -28.43 -20.19
N ASN A 137 -10.34 -29.60 -20.83
CA ASN A 137 -11.46 -30.51 -20.61
C ASN A 137 -11.44 -31.04 -19.17
N ALA A 138 -12.61 -31.07 -18.55
CA ALA A 138 -12.82 -31.53 -17.17
C ALA A 138 -13.82 -32.71 -17.09
N GLY A 139 -14.40 -33.10 -18.23
CA GLY A 139 -15.32 -34.22 -18.40
C GLY A 139 -15.98 -34.14 -19.77
N GLU A 140 -16.90 -35.07 -20.06
CA GLU A 140 -17.76 -34.98 -21.23
C GLU A 140 -18.62 -33.71 -21.13
N GLU A 141 -18.69 -32.93 -22.21
CA GLU A 141 -19.46 -31.67 -22.28
C GLU A 141 -19.05 -30.59 -21.25
N THR A 142 -17.86 -30.72 -20.66
CA THR A 142 -17.42 -29.89 -19.51
C THR A 142 -15.99 -29.39 -19.65
N ILE A 143 -15.81 -28.07 -19.54
CA ILE A 143 -14.52 -27.39 -19.63
C ILE A 143 -14.26 -26.58 -18.37
N ASP A 144 -13.03 -26.68 -17.86
CA ASP A 144 -12.50 -25.77 -16.85
C ASP A 144 -11.73 -24.64 -17.52
N VAL A 145 -12.15 -23.41 -17.23
CA VAL A 145 -11.45 -22.18 -17.58
C VAL A 145 -10.71 -21.69 -16.34
N ILE A 146 -9.38 -21.56 -16.46
CA ILE A 146 -8.50 -21.07 -15.41
C ILE A 146 -8.01 -19.68 -15.81
N ILE A 147 -8.20 -18.73 -14.90
CA ILE A 147 -7.83 -17.33 -15.08
C ILE A 147 -6.81 -16.98 -14.01
N LYS A 148 -5.59 -16.62 -14.43
CA LYS A 148 -4.60 -16.02 -13.55
C LYS A 148 -4.94 -14.54 -13.43
N ARG A 149 -5.50 -14.17 -12.28
CA ARG A 149 -5.96 -12.81 -12.00
C ARG A 149 -4.80 -11.95 -11.50
N ASP A 150 -4.68 -10.73 -12.03
CA ASP A 150 -3.72 -9.75 -11.53
C ASP A 150 -4.08 -9.23 -10.13
N ARG A 151 -5.37 -9.25 -9.77
CA ARG A 151 -5.87 -8.88 -8.44
C ARG A 151 -6.91 -9.87 -7.94
N ALA A 152 -6.93 -10.11 -6.63
CA ALA A 152 -7.89 -11.02 -6.00
C ALA A 152 -9.35 -10.52 -6.05
N SER A 153 -9.57 -9.22 -6.27
CA SER A 153 -10.88 -8.60 -6.44
C SER A 153 -11.31 -8.46 -7.91
N ALA A 154 -10.43 -8.80 -8.87
CA ALA A 154 -10.71 -8.58 -10.29
C ALA A 154 -11.93 -9.38 -10.75
N VAL A 155 -12.87 -8.68 -11.40
CA VAL A 155 -14.02 -9.27 -12.10
C VAL A 155 -13.61 -9.51 -13.55
N VAL A 156 -13.90 -10.71 -14.05
CA VAL A 156 -13.59 -11.11 -15.42
C VAL A 156 -14.86 -11.53 -16.13
N GLU A 157 -15.11 -10.96 -17.30
CA GLU A 157 -16.17 -11.43 -18.19
C GLU A 157 -15.62 -12.53 -19.09
N LEU A 158 -16.37 -13.62 -19.22
CA LEU A 158 -16.11 -14.65 -20.22
C LEU A 158 -17.11 -14.55 -21.36
N TRP A 159 -16.60 -14.73 -22.56
CA TRP A 159 -17.39 -14.78 -23.79
C TRP A 159 -17.02 -16.05 -24.56
N ILE A 160 -18.02 -16.73 -25.11
CA ILE A 160 -17.86 -17.99 -25.84
C ILE A 160 -18.39 -17.78 -27.25
N SER A 161 -17.62 -18.19 -28.25
CA SER A 161 -18.04 -18.19 -29.64
C SER A 161 -17.65 -19.49 -30.33
N ASP A 162 -18.38 -19.83 -31.39
CA ASP A 162 -18.01 -20.90 -32.32
C ASP A 162 -16.98 -20.43 -33.37
N GLU A 163 -16.73 -19.11 -33.43
CA GLU A 163 -15.75 -18.49 -34.31
C GLU A 163 -14.62 -17.82 -33.52
N PRO A 164 -13.43 -17.61 -34.11
CA PRO A 164 -12.34 -16.88 -33.48
C PRO A 164 -12.59 -15.35 -33.45
N LYS A 165 -13.84 -14.91 -33.26
CA LYS A 165 -14.27 -13.51 -33.21
C LYS A 165 -15.28 -13.31 -32.07
N VAL A 166 -15.22 -12.18 -31.39
CA VAL A 166 -16.09 -11.90 -30.23
C VAL A 166 -17.52 -11.64 -30.68
N GLU A 167 -17.72 -10.96 -31.81
CA GLU A 167 -19.02 -10.53 -32.31
C GLU A 167 -19.97 -11.70 -32.63
N ALA A 168 -19.43 -12.89 -32.83
CA ALA A 168 -20.17 -14.11 -33.17
C ALA A 168 -20.47 -15.00 -31.94
N GLY A 169 -20.26 -14.49 -30.72
CA GLY A 169 -20.43 -15.26 -29.49
C GLY A 169 -21.52 -14.74 -28.57
N ALA A 170 -21.56 -15.30 -27.36
CA ALA A 170 -22.40 -14.84 -26.26
C ALA A 170 -21.62 -14.78 -24.94
N SER A 171 -22.06 -13.90 -24.04
CA SER A 171 -21.49 -13.82 -22.69
C SER A 171 -21.80 -15.10 -21.93
N ALA A 172 -20.77 -15.72 -21.37
CA ALA A 172 -20.90 -16.79 -20.39
C ALA A 172 -21.13 -16.23 -18.97
N GLY A 173 -20.81 -14.96 -18.75
CA GLY A 173 -21.07 -14.24 -17.50
C GLY A 173 -19.85 -13.54 -16.93
N LEU A 174 -20.08 -12.90 -15.77
CA LEU A 174 -19.06 -12.22 -14.97
C LEU A 174 -18.62 -13.08 -13.80
N TYR A 175 -17.31 -13.20 -13.59
CA TYR A 175 -16.72 -14.09 -12.61
C TYR A 175 -15.65 -13.40 -11.79
N GLN A 176 -15.72 -13.59 -10.47
CA GLN A 176 -14.69 -13.18 -9.50
C GLN A 176 -13.79 -14.34 -9.07
N ARG A 177 -13.88 -15.51 -9.73
CA ARG A 177 -13.13 -16.71 -9.37
C ARG A 177 -12.05 -17.00 -10.41
N SER A 178 -10.95 -17.58 -9.95
CA SER A 178 -9.84 -17.99 -10.83
C SER A 178 -10.10 -19.28 -11.60
N ARG A 179 -11.10 -20.08 -11.23
CA ARG A 179 -11.48 -21.32 -11.91
C ARG A 179 -12.98 -21.34 -12.12
N ILE A 180 -13.40 -21.55 -13.36
CA ILE A 180 -14.79 -21.50 -13.80
C ILE A 180 -15.05 -22.77 -14.58
N GLN A 181 -16.14 -23.46 -14.25
CA GLN A 181 -16.53 -24.68 -14.93
C GLN A 181 -17.71 -24.39 -15.84
N LEU A 182 -17.49 -24.53 -17.15
CA LEU A 182 -18.53 -24.46 -18.17
C LEU A 182 -19.06 -25.87 -18.40
N LYS A 183 -20.38 -26.03 -18.35
CA LYS A 183 -21.08 -27.34 -18.43
C LYS A 183 -22.11 -27.30 -19.55
N LYS A 184 -22.60 -28.49 -19.95
CA LYS A 184 -23.62 -28.66 -20.99
C LYS A 184 -23.17 -28.06 -22.34
N LEU A 185 -21.88 -28.19 -22.63
CA LEU A 185 -21.32 -27.78 -23.91
C LEU A 185 -21.50 -28.90 -24.93
N GLN A 186 -21.66 -28.56 -26.21
CA GLN A 186 -21.81 -29.58 -27.24
C GLN A 186 -20.50 -30.35 -27.44
N SER A 187 -20.52 -31.68 -27.23
CA SER A 187 -19.37 -32.57 -27.47
C SER A 187 -18.86 -32.52 -28.91
N ALA A 188 -17.57 -32.80 -29.07
CA ALA A 188 -16.83 -32.79 -30.34
C ALA A 188 -16.86 -31.44 -31.09
N LYS A 189 -17.26 -30.34 -30.41
CA LYS A 189 -17.30 -29.00 -31.00
C LYS A 189 -16.07 -28.19 -30.59
N ARG A 190 -15.49 -27.47 -31.55
CA ARG A 190 -14.49 -26.43 -31.26
C ARG A 190 -15.21 -25.15 -30.85
N ILE A 191 -14.83 -24.62 -29.70
CA ILE A 191 -15.28 -23.30 -29.23
C ILE A 191 -14.05 -22.42 -28.96
N TYR A 192 -14.29 -21.12 -28.94
CA TYR A 192 -13.31 -20.08 -28.65
C TYR A 192 -13.75 -19.31 -27.42
N ILE A 193 -12.83 -19.16 -26.47
CA ILE A 193 -13.06 -18.44 -25.22
C ILE A 193 -12.32 -17.11 -25.28
N PHE A 194 -13.01 -16.04 -24.91
CA PHE A 194 -12.45 -14.71 -24.73
C PHE A 194 -12.70 -14.26 -23.30
N ALA A 195 -11.78 -13.45 -22.78
CA ALA A 195 -11.93 -12.86 -21.46
C ALA A 195 -11.52 -11.39 -21.46
N ARG A 196 -12.11 -10.60 -20.55
CA ARG A 196 -11.68 -9.21 -20.27
C ARG A 196 -11.95 -8.84 -18.82
N TYR A 197 -11.17 -7.91 -18.29
CA TYR A 197 -11.43 -7.34 -16.96
C TYR A 197 -12.61 -6.37 -16.96
N HIS A 198 -13.28 -6.27 -15.82
CA HIS A 198 -14.24 -5.22 -15.49
C HIS A 198 -13.77 -4.49 -14.22
N GLU A 199 -13.73 -3.16 -14.26
CA GLU A 199 -13.38 -2.28 -13.14
C GLU A 199 -14.28 -1.04 -13.22
N ASP A 200 -14.98 -0.70 -12.13
CA ASP A 200 -15.79 0.52 -11.97
C ASP A 200 -16.71 0.85 -13.17
N GLY A 201 -17.46 -0.14 -13.64
CA GLY A 201 -18.41 0.01 -14.75
C GLY A 201 -17.78 0.08 -16.14
N HIS A 202 -16.46 -0.04 -16.23
CA HIS A 202 -15.72 -0.08 -17.50
C HIS A 202 -15.23 -1.50 -17.78
N ALA A 203 -15.22 -1.85 -19.06
CA ALA A 203 -14.73 -3.13 -19.54
C ALA A 203 -13.40 -2.94 -20.29
N GLY A 204 -12.41 -3.75 -19.96
CA GLY A 204 -11.12 -3.77 -20.62
C GLY A 204 -11.16 -4.42 -22.01
N LYS A 205 -9.98 -4.60 -22.60
CA LYS A 205 -9.82 -5.26 -23.90
C LYS A 205 -10.04 -6.76 -23.80
N TRP A 206 -10.56 -7.35 -24.87
CA TRP A 206 -10.66 -8.81 -25.00
C TRP A 206 -9.28 -9.44 -25.20
N THR A 207 -9.08 -10.61 -24.61
CA THR A 207 -7.94 -11.48 -24.91
C THR A 207 -7.99 -11.98 -26.36
N ALA A 208 -6.86 -12.51 -26.84
CA ALA A 208 -6.87 -13.35 -28.03
C ALA A 208 -7.81 -14.56 -27.84
N PRO A 209 -8.37 -15.11 -28.93
CA PRO A 209 -9.23 -16.28 -28.88
C PRO A 209 -8.47 -17.49 -28.34
N ILE A 210 -9.05 -18.18 -27.35
CA ILE A 210 -8.49 -19.42 -26.79
C ILE A 210 -9.30 -20.59 -27.33
N PRO A 211 -8.76 -21.36 -28.29
CA PRO A 211 -9.47 -22.49 -28.87
C PRO A 211 -9.46 -23.70 -27.94
N ILE A 212 -10.58 -24.40 -27.86
CA ILE A 212 -10.69 -25.68 -27.18
C ILE A 212 -11.71 -26.57 -27.91
N VAL A 213 -11.39 -27.86 -28.02
CA VAL A 213 -12.33 -28.87 -28.51
C VAL A 213 -12.96 -29.53 -27.30
N VAL A 214 -14.28 -29.39 -27.18
CA VAL A 214 -15.08 -30.05 -26.13
C VAL A 214 -15.03 -31.55 -26.41
N THR A 215 -14.54 -32.31 -25.43
CA THR A 215 -14.56 -33.79 -25.48
C THR A 215 -15.85 -34.35 -24.92
#